data_AF-A0A8I0GTY2-F1
#
_entry.id   AF-A0A8I0GTY2-F1
#
_cell.length_a   1.000
_cell.length_b   1.000
_cell.length_c   1.000
_cell.angle_alpha   90.00
_cell.angle_beta   90.00
_cell.angle_gamma   90.00
#
_symmetry.space_group_name_H-M   'P 1'
#
loop_
_entity.id
_entity.type
_entity.pdbx_description
1 polymer ?
#
loop_
_entity_poly.entity_id
_entity_poly.type
_entity_poly.pdbx_seq_one_letter_code
_entity_poly.pdbx_strand_id
1 'polypeptide(L)'
;MSEGDSDFRVRPGRIGSTRAPKPKSFINQVLRAAKRSGHVSTGGGPGRKASGYGRSSFGRGRIAFSRARLFSSSRRVVVKARIARHQGRAFRSAPLHAHLSYLKRDGVTRDGEKAVMFDADSDRADDAGFAARSKDDRHHFRFIISPEDAGEMTDLRGFMRDLARQMEADLGTRLDWVAVDHWNTDNPHVHLLVRGVDTQGADLVISRDYISRGLRSRAEDLVSIELGPKPEHEIKTAL
;
A
#
# COMPACT_ATOMS: atom_id res chain seq x y z
N MET A 1 1.08 -1.44 76.53
CA MET A 1 1.74 -0.27 75.89
C MET A 1 2.55 -0.83 74.73
N SER A 2 2.48 -0.16 73.57
CA SER A 2 3.20 -0.48 72.33
C SER A 2 4.71 -0.62 72.58
N GLU A 3 5.46 -1.37 71.80
CA GLU A 3 6.02 -0.88 70.54
C GLU A 3 6.48 -2.05 69.66
N GLY A 4 6.10 -1.98 68.38
CA GLY A 4 6.63 -2.85 67.35
C GLY A 4 7.97 -2.33 66.88
N ASP A 5 8.97 -3.21 66.87
CA ASP A 5 10.25 -2.95 66.23
C ASP A 5 10.45 -4.00 65.12
N SER A 6 10.05 -3.62 63.90
CA SER A 6 10.26 -4.41 62.70
C SER A 6 11.72 -4.24 62.24
N ASP A 7 12.55 -5.21 62.58
CA ASP A 7 13.99 -5.31 62.27
C ASP A 7 14.24 -5.23 60.74
N PHE A 8 14.64 -4.05 60.25
CA PHE A 8 14.86 -3.77 58.83
C PHE A 8 16.30 -4.09 58.42
N ARG A 9 16.51 -5.24 57.77
CA ARG A 9 17.84 -5.66 57.29
C ARG A 9 18.07 -5.27 55.84
N VAL A 10 18.89 -4.24 55.64
CA VAL A 10 19.39 -3.84 54.31
C VAL A 10 20.41 -4.85 53.80
N ARG A 11 20.22 -5.36 52.58
CA ARG A 11 21.23 -6.13 51.83
C ARG A 11 21.75 -5.29 50.67
N PRO A 12 22.93 -4.65 50.80
CA PRO A 12 23.56 -3.95 49.69
C PRO A 12 23.90 -4.94 48.56
N GLY A 13 23.52 -4.59 47.32
CA GLY A 13 23.83 -5.38 46.13
C GLY A 13 25.34 -5.42 45.84
N ARG A 14 25.74 -6.39 45.00
CA ARG A 14 27.13 -6.62 44.59
C ARG A 14 27.73 -5.39 43.90
N ILE A 15 28.83 -4.86 44.43
CA ILE A 15 29.57 -3.72 43.85
C ILE A 15 30.20 -4.18 42.52
N GLY A 16 29.86 -3.48 41.43
CA GLY A 16 30.43 -3.72 40.10
C GLY A 16 31.90 -3.28 40.01
N SER A 17 32.67 -4.01 39.21
CA SER A 17 34.09 -3.81 38.84
C SER A 17 34.61 -2.36 38.89
N THR A 18 35.72 -2.15 39.60
CA THR A 18 36.48 -0.89 39.79
C THR A 18 37.53 -0.57 38.70
N ARG A 19 37.41 -1.12 37.48
CA ARG A 19 38.43 -0.90 36.44
C ARG A 19 38.32 0.49 35.80
N ALA A 20 39.42 1.24 35.80
CA ALA A 20 39.53 2.53 35.12
C ALA A 20 39.22 2.39 33.60
N PRO A 21 38.44 3.31 33.01
CA PRO A 21 38.00 3.18 31.63
C PRO A 21 39.17 3.34 30.65
N LYS A 22 39.33 2.34 29.76
CA LYS A 22 40.29 2.39 28.64
C LYS A 22 39.96 3.57 27.70
N PRO A 23 40.97 4.25 27.13
CA PRO A 23 40.75 5.30 26.14
C PRO A 23 40.02 4.72 24.91
N LYS A 24 38.97 5.40 24.46
CA LYS A 24 38.06 4.90 23.43
C LYS A 24 38.67 5.09 22.03
N SER A 25 38.54 4.07 21.19
CA SER A 25 38.87 4.13 19.75
C SER A 25 38.18 5.32 19.06
N PHE A 26 38.90 5.94 18.11
CA PHE A 26 38.45 7.06 17.27
C PHE A 26 37.06 6.83 16.66
N ILE A 27 36.76 5.58 16.25
CA ILE A 27 35.45 5.18 15.70
C ILE A 27 34.32 5.44 16.71
N ASN A 28 34.55 5.20 18.01
CA ASN A 28 33.56 5.44 19.06
C ASN A 28 33.38 6.93 19.39
N GLN A 29 34.36 7.79 19.09
CA GLN A 29 34.20 9.24 19.18
C GLN A 29 33.36 9.77 18.01
N VAL A 30 33.62 9.29 16.79
CA VAL A 30 32.84 9.63 15.58
C VAL A 30 31.38 9.21 15.73
N LEU A 31 31.11 7.98 16.19
CA LEU A 31 29.73 7.50 16.45
C LEU A 31 29.02 8.29 17.56
N ARG A 32 29.75 8.89 18.50
CA ARG A 32 29.17 9.76 19.54
C ARG A 32 28.87 11.16 19.03
N ALA A 33 29.72 11.71 18.17
CA ALA A 33 29.47 12.99 17.52
C ALA A 33 28.21 12.91 16.66
N ALA A 34 28.05 11.83 15.88
CA ALA A 34 26.84 11.54 15.10
C ALA A 34 25.57 11.36 15.96
N LYS A 35 25.70 10.91 17.21
CA LYS A 35 24.57 10.81 18.17
C LYS A 35 24.19 12.15 18.82
N ARG A 36 25.12 13.11 18.89
CA ARG A 36 24.85 14.44 19.49
C ARG A 36 24.18 15.40 18.51
N SER A 37 24.27 15.17 17.21
CA SER A 37 23.63 15.98 16.17
C SER A 37 22.14 15.64 15.89
N GLY A 38 21.52 14.75 16.68
CA GLY A 38 20.10 14.36 16.58
C GLY A 38 19.80 13.42 15.40
N HIS A 39 18.91 12.42 15.43
CA HIS A 39 17.98 11.87 16.40
C HIS A 39 18.03 10.34 16.19
N VAL A 40 18.48 9.57 17.19
CA VAL A 40 18.29 8.12 17.22
C VAL A 40 17.40 7.80 18.41
N SER A 41 16.14 7.48 18.14
CA SER A 41 15.26 6.87 19.11
C SER A 41 15.88 5.54 19.57
N THR A 42 16.53 5.57 20.73
CA THR A 42 16.92 4.37 21.48
C THR A 42 15.66 3.61 21.88
N GLY A 43 15.69 2.30 21.67
CA GLY A 43 14.57 1.39 21.90
C GLY A 43 13.93 1.52 23.28
N GLY A 44 12.61 1.49 23.28
CA GLY A 44 11.80 1.19 24.47
C GLY A 44 11.82 -0.31 24.74
N GLY A 45 11.95 -0.68 26.01
CA GLY A 45 11.99 -2.04 26.53
C GLY A 45 10.71 -2.87 26.33
N PRO A 46 10.65 -4.08 26.92
CA PRO A 46 9.60 -5.04 26.65
C PRO A 46 8.34 -4.63 27.41
N GLY A 47 7.34 -4.10 26.70
CA GLY A 47 6.08 -3.77 27.35
C GLY A 47 5.34 -2.62 26.69
N ARG A 48 4.78 -2.89 25.51
CA ARG A 48 3.52 -2.28 25.08
C ARG A 48 2.98 -3.16 23.95
N LYS A 49 2.06 -4.06 24.32
CA LYS A 49 1.19 -4.76 23.38
C LYS A 49 0.43 -3.68 22.61
N ALA A 50 0.94 -3.29 21.45
CA ALA A 50 0.08 -2.71 20.42
C ALA A 50 -1.00 -3.76 20.18
N SER A 51 -2.24 -3.39 20.48
CA SER A 51 -3.40 -4.23 20.29
C SER A 51 -3.32 -4.89 18.91
N GLY A 52 -3.19 -6.21 18.92
CA GLY A 52 -3.10 -7.01 17.72
C GLY A 52 -4.42 -6.94 16.96
N TYR A 53 -4.57 -5.94 16.10
CA TYR A 53 -5.47 -6.07 14.96
C TYR A 53 -4.86 -7.15 14.06
N GLY A 54 -5.46 -8.33 14.14
CA GLY A 54 -4.93 -9.60 13.63
C GLY A 54 -4.16 -9.47 12.32
N ARG A 55 -2.90 -9.92 12.35
CA ARG A 55 -2.16 -10.30 11.16
C ARG A 55 -2.86 -11.52 10.57
N SER A 56 -3.93 -11.30 9.80
CA SER A 56 -4.58 -12.37 9.06
C SER A 56 -3.52 -12.98 8.13
N SER A 57 -3.25 -14.27 8.32
CA SER A 57 -2.42 -15.06 7.42
C SER A 57 -3.19 -15.49 6.16
N PHE A 58 -4.42 -15.01 5.98
CA PHE A 58 -5.26 -15.42 4.87
C PHE A 58 -5.04 -14.52 3.63
N GLY A 59 -4.84 -15.15 2.46
CA GLY A 59 -4.70 -14.48 1.17
C GLY A 59 -3.27 -14.36 0.62
N ARG A 60 -3.17 -14.12 -0.70
CA ARG A 60 -1.92 -14.00 -1.47
C ARG A 60 -1.31 -12.58 -1.39
N GLY A 61 -0.08 -12.38 -1.89
CA GLY A 61 0.57 -11.05 -2.00
C GLY A 61 1.29 -10.56 -0.75
N ARG A 62 1.82 -11.44 0.11
CA ARG A 62 2.54 -10.98 1.30
C ARG A 62 3.96 -10.52 0.93
N ILE A 63 4.19 -9.21 0.99
CA ILE A 63 5.49 -8.60 0.71
C ILE A 63 6.02 -7.94 1.98
N ALA A 64 7.31 -8.13 2.27
CA ALA A 64 8.00 -7.38 3.30
C ALA A 64 8.35 -5.98 2.79
N PHE A 65 7.58 -4.96 3.17
CA PHE A 65 7.89 -3.57 2.83
C PHE A 65 9.14 -3.09 3.58
N SER A 66 10.13 -2.56 2.85
CA SER A 66 11.26 -1.89 3.47
C SER A 66 10.81 -0.51 3.97
N ARG A 67 10.90 -0.29 5.29
CA ARG A 67 10.55 0.98 5.95
C ARG A 67 11.49 2.15 5.61
N ALA A 68 12.55 1.90 4.83
CA ALA A 68 13.53 2.91 4.43
C ALA A 68 12.96 4.01 3.52
N ARG A 69 11.72 3.85 3.04
CA ARG A 69 11.08 4.74 2.05
C ARG A 69 10.30 5.92 2.66
N LEU A 70 10.22 6.05 3.99
CA LEU A 70 9.50 7.14 4.65
C LEU A 70 10.22 8.51 4.63
N PHE A 71 11.45 8.56 4.11
CA PHE A 71 12.29 9.77 4.06
C PHE A 71 12.83 10.05 2.66
N SER A 72 12.20 9.49 1.62
CA SER A 72 12.56 9.71 0.20
C SER A 72 11.65 10.77 -0.41
N SER A 73 12.13 11.51 -1.41
CA SER A 73 11.33 12.36 -2.30
C SER A 73 10.41 11.57 -3.25
N SER A 74 9.87 10.45 -2.77
CA SER A 74 9.08 9.52 -3.57
C SER A 74 7.75 10.17 -3.95
N ARG A 75 7.44 10.15 -5.25
CA ARG A 75 6.14 10.47 -5.82
C ARG A 75 5.08 9.57 -5.17
N ARG A 76 3.96 10.14 -4.73
CA ARG A 76 2.94 9.41 -3.94
C ARG A 76 1.85 8.84 -4.83
N VAL A 77 1.29 7.71 -4.41
CA VAL A 77 0.08 7.16 -5.04
C VAL A 77 -0.99 6.90 -4.00
N VAL A 78 -2.20 7.39 -4.26
CA VAL A 78 -3.38 7.02 -3.48
C VAL A 78 -4.02 5.79 -4.11
N VAL A 79 -4.20 4.74 -3.30
CA VAL A 79 -4.95 3.54 -3.68
C VAL A 79 -6.13 3.38 -2.74
N LYS A 80 -7.34 3.38 -3.31
CA LYS A 80 -8.57 3.01 -2.60
C LYS A 80 -9.01 1.64 -3.10
N ALA A 81 -9.42 0.77 -2.19
CA ALA A 81 -9.87 -0.58 -2.52
C ALA A 81 -11.23 -0.88 -1.90
N ARG A 82 -12.11 -1.53 -2.66
CA ARG A 82 -13.40 -2.03 -2.20
C ARG A 82 -13.63 -3.44 -2.72
N ILE A 83 -14.18 -4.30 -1.86
CA ILE A 83 -14.64 -5.63 -2.24
C ILE A 83 -16.15 -5.56 -2.45
N ALA A 84 -16.61 -5.76 -3.68
CA ALA A 84 -18.02 -5.79 -4.03
C ALA A 84 -18.49 -7.24 -4.10
N ARG A 85 -19.36 -7.64 -3.17
CA ARG A 85 -19.89 -9.01 -3.10
C ARG A 85 -21.15 -9.15 -3.94
N HIS A 86 -21.31 -10.30 -4.57
CA HIS A 86 -22.48 -10.68 -5.37
C HIS A 86 -23.41 -11.68 -4.67
N GLN A 87 -22.96 -12.25 -3.56
CA GLN A 87 -23.72 -13.25 -2.81
C GLN A 87 -23.67 -12.96 -1.29
N GLY A 88 -24.62 -13.56 -0.56
CA GLY A 88 -24.69 -13.53 0.90
C GLY A 88 -25.38 -12.30 1.50
N ARG A 89 -25.48 -12.27 2.84
CA ARG A 89 -26.23 -11.25 3.60
C ARG A 89 -25.77 -9.80 3.41
N ALA A 90 -24.53 -9.60 2.96
CA ALA A 90 -23.95 -8.28 2.66
C ALA A 90 -24.09 -7.87 1.18
N PHE A 91 -24.86 -8.62 0.38
CA PHE A 91 -25.15 -8.31 -1.01
C PHE A 91 -25.98 -7.03 -1.12
N ARG A 92 -25.32 -5.93 -1.51
CA ARG A 92 -25.92 -4.62 -1.76
C ARG A 92 -25.22 -3.88 -2.92
N SER A 93 -24.49 -4.61 -3.77
CA SER A 93 -23.77 -3.98 -4.88
C SER A 93 -24.71 -3.81 -6.07
N ALA A 94 -24.68 -2.63 -6.70
CA ALA A 94 -25.32 -2.45 -8.00
C ALA A 94 -24.76 -3.49 -8.98
N PRO A 95 -25.59 -3.99 -9.93
CA PRO A 95 -25.12 -4.92 -10.96
C PRO A 95 -23.84 -4.41 -11.61
N LEU A 96 -22.87 -5.30 -11.83
CA LEU A 96 -21.56 -4.93 -12.38
C LEU A 96 -21.69 -4.14 -13.68
N HIS A 97 -22.60 -4.56 -14.56
CA HIS A 97 -22.90 -3.85 -15.80
C HIS A 97 -23.29 -2.37 -15.57
N ALA A 98 -24.18 -2.09 -14.60
CA ALA A 98 -24.56 -0.71 -14.28
C ALA A 98 -23.37 0.12 -13.77
N HIS A 99 -22.44 -0.51 -13.04
CA HIS A 99 -21.23 0.16 -12.60
C HIS A 99 -20.27 0.46 -13.76
N LEU A 100 -20.10 -0.47 -14.70
CA LEU A 100 -19.30 -0.26 -15.91
C LEU A 100 -19.87 0.87 -16.77
N SER A 101 -21.20 0.90 -16.99
CA SER A 101 -21.87 1.99 -17.69
C SER A 101 -21.66 3.34 -17.01
N TYR A 102 -21.75 3.38 -15.68
CA TYR A 102 -21.49 4.58 -14.89
C TYR A 102 -20.05 5.09 -15.08
N LEU A 103 -19.06 4.21 -14.99
CA LEU A 103 -17.65 4.58 -15.14
C LEU A 103 -17.31 5.08 -16.55
N LYS A 104 -17.92 4.53 -17.60
CA LYS A 104 -17.75 5.03 -18.98
C LYS A 104 -18.43 6.39 -19.20
N ARG A 105 -19.56 6.61 -18.53
CA ARG A 105 -20.34 7.86 -18.67
C ARG A 105 -19.68 9.03 -17.97
N ASP A 106 -19.23 8.79 -16.74
CA ASP A 106 -18.64 9.83 -15.91
C ASP A 106 -17.14 10.02 -16.23
N GLY A 107 -16.52 9.11 -16.97
CA GLY A 107 -15.13 9.21 -17.38
C GLY A 107 -14.93 10.02 -18.66
N VAL A 108 -13.90 10.86 -18.64
CA VAL A 108 -13.37 11.54 -19.83
C VAL A 108 -11.89 11.21 -19.97
N THR A 109 -11.42 10.97 -21.19
CA THR A 109 -10.00 10.75 -21.49
C THR A 109 -9.21 12.05 -21.47
N ARG A 110 -7.87 11.96 -21.57
CA ARG A 110 -6.99 13.13 -21.65
C ARG A 110 -7.39 14.10 -22.77
N ASP A 111 -7.88 13.57 -23.89
CA ASP A 111 -8.26 14.35 -25.08
C ASP A 111 -9.70 14.88 -25.05
N GLY A 112 -10.42 14.70 -23.93
CA GLY A 112 -11.80 15.17 -23.80
C GLY A 112 -12.86 14.21 -24.37
N GLU A 113 -12.46 13.01 -24.81
CA GLU A 113 -13.40 12.00 -25.33
C GLU A 113 -14.05 11.17 -24.22
N LYS A 114 -15.14 10.47 -24.55
CA LYS A 114 -15.77 9.53 -23.61
C LYS A 114 -14.81 8.41 -23.24
N ALA A 115 -14.70 8.11 -21.95
CA ALA A 115 -13.81 7.07 -21.51
C ALA A 115 -14.28 5.67 -21.96
N VAL A 116 -13.32 4.88 -22.43
CA VAL A 116 -13.51 3.50 -22.86
C VAL A 116 -12.75 2.57 -21.93
N MET A 117 -13.32 1.38 -21.69
CA MET A 117 -12.64 0.37 -20.89
C MET A 117 -11.44 -0.19 -21.66
N PHE A 118 -10.36 -0.47 -20.96
CA PHE A 118 -9.19 -1.19 -21.47
C PHE A 118 -8.86 -2.36 -20.54
N ASP A 119 -8.12 -3.34 -21.03
CA ASP A 119 -7.70 -4.53 -20.28
C ASP A 119 -6.19 -4.75 -20.43
N ALA A 120 -5.69 -5.98 -20.28
CA ALA A 120 -4.26 -6.28 -20.39
C ALA A 120 -3.72 -6.16 -21.83
N ASP A 121 -4.57 -6.36 -22.84
CA ASP A 121 -4.15 -6.56 -24.23
C ASP A 121 -4.78 -5.56 -25.22
N SER A 122 -5.88 -4.90 -24.84
CA SER A 122 -6.67 -4.00 -25.69
C SER A 122 -6.97 -2.67 -25.01
N ASP A 123 -7.02 -1.59 -25.79
CA ASP A 123 -7.51 -0.26 -25.37
C ASP A 123 -9.03 -0.10 -25.46
N ARG A 124 -9.71 -1.14 -25.95
CA ARG A 124 -11.17 -1.26 -26.04
C ARG A 124 -11.56 -2.67 -25.57
N ALA A 125 -11.63 -2.85 -24.27
CA ALA A 125 -12.00 -4.10 -23.64
C ALA A 125 -13.49 -4.43 -23.87
N ASP A 126 -13.79 -5.73 -23.95
CA ASP A 126 -15.17 -6.24 -23.96
C ASP A 126 -15.76 -6.21 -22.53
N ASP A 127 -16.29 -5.05 -22.16
CA ASP A 127 -16.85 -4.82 -20.83
C ASP A 127 -18.15 -5.60 -20.59
N ALA A 128 -18.93 -5.86 -21.65
CA ALA A 128 -20.10 -6.72 -21.59
C ALA A 128 -19.71 -8.18 -21.31
N GLY A 129 -18.71 -8.69 -22.03
CA GLY A 129 -18.16 -10.03 -21.80
C GLY A 129 -17.53 -10.17 -20.41
N PHE A 130 -16.79 -9.17 -19.94
CA PHE A 130 -16.27 -9.13 -18.57
C PHE A 130 -17.38 -9.26 -17.53
N ALA A 131 -18.47 -8.47 -17.69
CA ALA A 131 -19.62 -8.53 -16.80
C ALA A 131 -20.32 -9.89 -16.83
N ALA A 132 -20.47 -10.49 -18.02
CA ALA A 132 -21.07 -11.81 -18.18
C ALA A 132 -20.25 -12.89 -17.48
N ARG A 133 -18.92 -12.90 -17.66
CA ARG A 133 -18.03 -13.86 -17.00
C ARG A 133 -18.01 -13.71 -15.48
N SER A 134 -18.20 -12.50 -14.97
CA SER A 134 -18.16 -12.20 -13.53
C SER A 134 -19.47 -12.45 -12.79
N LYS A 135 -20.55 -12.84 -13.50
CA LYS A 135 -21.91 -12.92 -12.95
C LYS A 135 -22.00 -13.85 -11.73
N ASP A 136 -21.31 -14.97 -11.79
CA ASP A 136 -21.35 -16.02 -10.77
C ASP A 136 -20.19 -15.94 -9.77
N ASP A 137 -19.28 -14.97 -9.94
CA ASP A 137 -18.20 -14.72 -8.98
C ASP A 137 -18.82 -14.36 -7.62
N ARG A 138 -18.25 -14.86 -6.53
CA ARG A 138 -18.70 -14.48 -5.19
C ARG A 138 -18.52 -12.97 -4.93
N HIS A 139 -17.50 -12.38 -5.54
CA HIS A 139 -17.13 -10.98 -5.39
C HIS A 139 -16.25 -10.51 -6.56
N HIS A 140 -16.05 -9.20 -6.66
CA HIS A 140 -14.97 -8.58 -7.42
C HIS A 140 -14.30 -7.48 -6.59
N PHE A 141 -13.10 -7.08 -7.00
CA PHE A 141 -12.38 -5.97 -6.41
C PHE A 141 -12.56 -4.73 -7.27
N ARG A 142 -12.70 -3.59 -6.62
CA ARG A 142 -12.69 -2.26 -7.24
C ARG A 142 -11.55 -1.48 -6.62
N PHE A 143 -10.65 -0.99 -7.45
CA PHE A 143 -9.57 -0.12 -7.05
C PHE A 143 -9.73 1.25 -7.72
N ILE A 144 -9.29 2.28 -7.01
CA ILE A 144 -9.03 3.60 -7.58
C ILE A 144 -7.57 3.89 -7.33
N ILE A 145 -6.81 4.11 -8.41
CA ILE A 145 -5.38 4.37 -8.38
C ILE A 145 -5.17 5.81 -8.86
N SER A 146 -4.66 6.66 -7.98
CA SER A 146 -4.46 8.08 -8.24
C SER A 146 -3.01 8.45 -7.90
N PRO A 147 -2.10 8.43 -8.90
CA PRO A 147 -0.81 9.07 -8.77
C PRO A 147 -0.98 10.58 -8.50
N GLU A 148 -0.20 11.13 -7.58
CA GLU A 148 -0.22 12.58 -7.28
C GLU A 148 0.09 13.41 -8.54
N ASP A 149 1.04 12.93 -9.34
CA ASP A 149 1.57 13.61 -10.52
C ASP A 149 1.05 12.99 -11.83
N ALA A 150 -0.17 12.43 -11.82
CA ALA A 150 -0.72 11.70 -12.98
C ALA A 150 -0.78 12.54 -14.27
N GLY A 151 -0.89 13.86 -14.17
CA GLY A 151 -0.86 14.77 -15.32
C GLY A 151 0.50 14.86 -16.02
N GLU A 152 1.59 14.56 -15.31
CA GLU A 152 2.95 14.52 -15.84
C GLU A 152 3.30 13.17 -16.49
N MET A 153 2.49 12.14 -16.23
CA MET A 153 2.70 10.81 -16.79
C MET A 153 2.38 10.79 -18.29
N THR A 154 3.18 10.02 -19.03
CA THR A 154 3.06 9.91 -20.48
C THR A 154 1.86 9.03 -20.84
N ASP A 155 1.74 7.88 -20.16
CA ASP A 155 0.71 6.89 -20.44
C ASP A 155 0.17 6.25 -19.15
N LEU A 156 -0.96 6.79 -18.69
CA LEU A 156 -1.63 6.30 -17.48
C LEU A 156 -2.22 4.88 -17.67
N ARG A 157 -2.54 4.47 -18.90
CA ARG A 157 -3.01 3.11 -19.20
C ARG A 157 -1.85 2.12 -19.17
N GLY A 158 -0.72 2.49 -19.78
CA GLY A 158 0.54 1.75 -19.72
C GLY A 158 0.98 1.50 -18.27
N PHE A 159 0.98 2.54 -17.45
CA PHE A 159 1.22 2.43 -16.01
C PHE A 159 0.29 1.42 -15.32
N MET A 160 -1.01 1.45 -15.62
CA MET A 160 -1.96 0.50 -15.04
C MET A 160 -1.68 -0.93 -15.52
N ARG A 161 -1.31 -1.14 -16.79
CA ARG A 161 -0.93 -2.48 -17.29
C ARG A 161 0.31 -3.01 -16.55
N ASP A 162 1.32 -2.18 -16.32
CA ASP A 162 2.50 -2.56 -15.55
C ASP A 162 2.19 -2.87 -14.08
N LEU A 163 1.33 -2.07 -13.46
CA LEU A 163 0.87 -2.32 -12.10
C LEU A 163 0.08 -3.63 -12.02
N ALA A 164 -0.78 -3.93 -12.99
CA ALA A 164 -1.50 -5.19 -13.06
C ALA A 164 -0.55 -6.38 -13.20
N ARG A 165 0.52 -6.28 -14.02
CA ARG A 165 1.57 -7.32 -14.13
C ARG A 165 2.29 -7.54 -12.80
N GLN A 166 2.61 -6.49 -12.06
CA GLN A 166 3.19 -6.63 -10.72
C GLN A 166 2.21 -7.28 -9.75
N MET A 167 0.92 -6.96 -9.83
CA MET A 167 -0.12 -7.65 -9.06
C MET A 167 -0.18 -9.14 -9.37
N GLU A 168 -0.16 -9.52 -10.65
CA GLU A 168 -0.15 -10.93 -11.05
C GLU A 168 1.05 -11.67 -10.49
N ALA A 169 2.25 -11.07 -10.56
CA ALA A 169 3.48 -11.63 -10.02
C ALA A 169 3.41 -11.80 -8.49
N ASP A 170 2.95 -10.76 -7.77
CA ASP A 170 2.83 -10.77 -6.32
C ASP A 170 1.77 -11.77 -5.82
N LEU A 171 0.68 -11.93 -6.58
CA LEU A 171 -0.42 -12.83 -6.26
C LEU A 171 -0.19 -14.24 -6.81
N GLY A 172 0.82 -14.48 -7.63
CA GLY A 172 1.11 -15.78 -8.22
C GLY A 172 -0.02 -16.33 -9.09
N THR A 173 -0.81 -15.46 -9.72
CA THR A 173 -1.91 -15.85 -10.61
C THR A 173 -2.23 -14.74 -11.60
N ARG A 174 -2.75 -15.10 -12.77
CA ARG A 174 -3.25 -14.11 -13.73
C ARG A 174 -4.54 -13.49 -13.22
N LEU A 175 -4.77 -12.24 -13.61
CA LEU A 175 -5.96 -11.48 -13.24
C LEU A 175 -6.82 -11.24 -14.50
N ASP A 176 -8.11 -11.53 -14.42
CA ASP A 176 -9.11 -11.06 -15.38
C ASP A 176 -9.63 -9.71 -14.87
N TRP A 177 -9.31 -8.63 -15.60
CA TRP A 177 -9.58 -7.26 -15.17
C TRP A 177 -9.93 -6.35 -16.35
N VAL A 178 -10.69 -5.29 -16.04
CA VAL A 178 -10.91 -4.14 -16.92
C VAL A 178 -10.67 -2.86 -16.13
N ALA A 179 -10.23 -1.82 -16.82
CA ALA A 179 -9.97 -0.52 -16.22
C ALA A 179 -10.42 0.63 -17.12
N VAL A 180 -10.52 1.81 -16.52
CA VAL A 180 -10.79 3.06 -17.23
C VAL A 180 -10.08 4.21 -16.54
N ASP A 181 -9.45 5.07 -17.32
CA ASP A 181 -8.79 6.28 -16.86
C ASP A 181 -9.74 7.49 -16.98
N HIS A 182 -9.78 8.32 -15.94
CA HIS A 182 -10.61 9.52 -15.83
C HIS A 182 -9.72 10.75 -15.68
N TRP A 183 -9.92 11.75 -16.54
CA TRP A 183 -9.18 13.01 -16.62
C TRP A 183 -10.06 14.25 -16.37
N ASN A 184 -11.37 14.06 -16.17
CA ASN A 184 -12.33 15.14 -15.90
C ASN A 184 -12.37 15.63 -14.45
N THR A 185 -11.39 15.25 -13.63
CA THR A 185 -11.25 15.72 -12.26
C THR A 185 -9.86 16.32 -12.09
N ASP A 186 -9.67 17.17 -11.07
CA ASP A 186 -8.37 17.81 -10.80
C ASP A 186 -7.21 16.83 -10.61
N ASN A 187 -7.50 15.55 -10.33
CA ASN A 187 -6.50 14.50 -10.18
C ASN A 187 -6.83 13.31 -11.10
N PRO A 188 -6.15 13.16 -12.25
CA PRO A 188 -6.36 12.02 -13.12
C PRO A 188 -6.16 10.70 -12.38
N HIS A 189 -7.04 9.73 -12.61
CA HIS A 189 -7.02 8.46 -11.88
C HIS A 189 -7.60 7.31 -12.68
N VAL A 190 -7.27 6.08 -12.26
CA VAL A 190 -7.72 4.86 -12.90
C VAL A 190 -8.66 4.10 -11.98
N HIS A 191 -9.83 3.76 -12.51
CA HIS A 191 -10.72 2.77 -11.93
C HIS A 191 -10.35 1.39 -12.46
N LEU A 192 -9.92 0.47 -11.59
CA LEU A 192 -9.60 -0.92 -11.94
C LEU A 192 -10.61 -1.87 -11.31
N LEU A 193 -11.19 -2.75 -12.12
CA LEU A 193 -12.07 -3.82 -11.68
C LEU A 193 -11.39 -5.15 -11.94
N VAL A 194 -11.21 -5.94 -10.89
CA VAL A 194 -10.58 -7.27 -10.96
C VAL A 194 -11.57 -8.32 -10.50
N ARG A 195 -11.72 -9.40 -11.27
CA ARG A 195 -12.57 -10.52 -10.87
C ARG A 195 -12.13 -11.14 -9.56
N GLY A 196 -13.08 -11.70 -8.81
CA GLY A 196 -12.81 -12.37 -7.54
C GLY A 196 -12.51 -13.85 -7.69
N VAL A 197 -12.06 -14.29 -8.86
CA VAL A 197 -11.66 -15.67 -9.15
C VAL A 197 -10.24 -15.72 -9.70
N ASP A 198 -9.52 -16.78 -9.40
CA ASP A 198 -8.18 -17.03 -9.93
C ASP A 198 -8.20 -17.93 -11.18
N THR A 199 -7.04 -18.22 -11.74
CA THR A 199 -6.90 -19.04 -12.95
C THR A 199 -7.41 -20.48 -12.80
N GLN A 200 -7.61 -20.96 -11.57
CA GLN A 200 -8.18 -22.29 -11.29
C GLN A 200 -9.70 -22.23 -11.04
N GLY A 201 -10.31 -21.05 -11.19
CA GLY A 201 -11.72 -20.81 -10.89
C GLY A 201 -12.04 -20.74 -9.39
N ALA A 202 -11.03 -20.77 -8.52
CA ALA A 202 -11.22 -20.62 -7.08
C ALA A 202 -11.37 -19.15 -6.70
N ASP A 203 -11.97 -18.87 -5.54
CA ASP A 203 -12.04 -17.52 -4.99
C ASP A 203 -10.65 -16.89 -4.89
N LEU A 204 -10.43 -15.78 -5.59
CA LEU A 204 -9.24 -14.96 -5.43
C LEU A 204 -9.29 -14.26 -4.07
N VAL A 205 -8.35 -14.59 -3.19
CA VAL A 205 -8.21 -13.94 -1.88
C VAL A 205 -6.91 -13.15 -1.83
N ILE A 206 -7.03 -11.83 -1.80
CA ILE A 206 -5.92 -10.90 -1.66
C ILE A 206 -5.71 -10.59 -0.17
N SER A 207 -4.47 -10.70 0.32
CA SER A 207 -4.17 -10.41 1.73
C SER A 207 -4.42 -8.95 2.07
N ARG A 208 -4.86 -8.70 3.31
CA ARG A 208 -5.11 -7.35 3.82
C ARG A 208 -3.85 -6.47 3.74
N ASP A 209 -2.68 -7.04 3.98
CA ASP A 209 -1.42 -6.31 3.91
C ASP A 209 -1.08 -5.87 2.48
N TYR A 210 -1.38 -6.71 1.48
CA TYR A 210 -1.23 -6.33 0.08
C TYR A 210 -2.19 -5.18 -0.29
N ILE A 211 -3.47 -5.29 0.06
CA ILE A 211 -4.46 -4.23 -0.24
C ILE A 211 -4.11 -2.91 0.46
N SER A 212 -3.74 -2.97 1.74
CA SER A 212 -3.53 -1.76 2.55
C SER A 212 -2.24 -1.01 2.24
N ARG A 213 -1.19 -1.73 1.80
CA ARG A 213 0.16 -1.20 1.66
C ARG A 213 0.88 -1.68 0.40
N GLY A 214 0.72 -2.95 0.03
CA GLY A 214 1.43 -3.55 -1.10
C GLY A 214 1.16 -2.92 -2.44
N LEU A 215 -0.11 -2.84 -2.81
CA LEU A 215 -0.48 -2.29 -4.09
C LEU A 215 -0.02 -0.83 -4.24
N ARG A 216 -0.15 -0.04 -3.17
CA ARG A 216 0.37 1.33 -3.13
C ARG A 216 1.87 1.38 -3.37
N SER A 217 2.63 0.56 -2.65
CA SER A 217 4.09 0.52 -2.77
C SER A 217 4.55 0.14 -4.19
N ARG A 218 3.84 -0.79 -4.86
CA ARG A 218 4.12 -1.16 -6.25
C ARG A 218 3.86 0.00 -7.21
N ALA A 219 2.73 0.69 -7.01
CA ALA A 219 2.37 1.85 -7.81
C ALA A 219 3.38 3.00 -7.65
N GLU A 220 3.81 3.31 -6.42
CA GLU A 220 4.83 4.34 -6.15
C GLU A 220 6.18 4.00 -6.79
N ASP A 221 6.58 2.72 -6.79
CA ASP A 221 7.80 2.27 -7.47
C ASP A 221 7.72 2.51 -8.98
N LEU A 222 6.57 2.23 -9.62
CA LEU A 222 6.36 2.48 -11.05
C LEU A 222 6.37 3.97 -11.40
N VAL A 223 5.67 4.81 -10.61
CA VAL A 223 5.69 6.27 -10.84
C VAL A 223 7.12 6.82 -10.68
N SER A 224 7.88 6.30 -9.72
CA SER A 224 9.27 6.73 -9.52
C SER A 224 10.19 6.33 -10.67
N ILE A 225 9.92 5.19 -11.34
CA ILE A 225 10.66 4.77 -12.54
C ILE A 225 10.36 5.71 -13.71
N GLU A 226 9.10 6.11 -13.88
CA GLU A 226 8.67 6.96 -15.00
C GLU A 226 9.09 8.43 -14.81
N LEU A 227 8.82 9.01 -13.64
CA LEU A 227 8.96 10.45 -13.40
C LEU A 227 10.23 10.83 -12.64
N GLY A 228 10.98 9.85 -12.13
CA GLY A 228 12.12 10.08 -11.25
C GLY A 228 11.74 10.63 -9.87
N PRO A 229 12.74 11.05 -9.06
CA PRO A 229 12.49 11.64 -7.75
C PRO A 229 11.76 12.99 -7.87
N LYS A 230 10.96 13.35 -6.86
CA LYS A 230 10.34 14.68 -6.80
C LYS A 230 11.44 15.76 -6.70
N PRO A 231 11.37 16.85 -7.49
CA PRO A 231 12.43 17.86 -7.50
C PRO A 231 12.47 18.63 -6.16
N GLU A 232 13.69 18.97 -5.71
CA GLU A 232 13.91 19.52 -4.35
C GLU A 232 13.14 20.82 -4.05
N HIS A 233 12.85 21.63 -5.06
CA HIS A 233 12.16 22.91 -4.88
C HIS A 233 10.68 22.70 -4.50
N GLU A 234 10.04 21.65 -5.01
CA GLU A 234 8.66 21.29 -4.63
C GLU A 234 8.61 20.76 -3.19
N ILE A 235 9.64 20.02 -2.77
CA ILE A 235 9.75 19.51 -1.39
C ILE A 235 9.85 20.66 -0.39
N LYS A 236 10.63 21.71 -0.73
CA LYS A 236 10.82 22.89 0.13
C LYS A 236 9.58 23.78 0.23
N THR A 237 8.69 23.73 -0.77
CA THR A 237 7.47 24.55 -0.82
C THR A 237 6.28 23.87 -0.12
N ALA A 238 6.34 22.55 0.08
CA ALA A 238 5.31 21.75 0.74
C ALA A 238 5.48 21.60 2.27
N LEU A 239 6.52 22.23 2.85
CA LEU A 239 6.81 22.28 4.30
C LEU A 239 6.41 23.64 4.87
#